data_AF-A0A135VPF2-F1
#
_entry.id   AF-A0A135VPF2-F1
#
_cell.length_a   1.000
_cell.length_b   1.000
_cell.length_c   1.000
_cell.angle_alpha   90.00
_cell.angle_beta   90.00
_cell.angle_gamma   90.00
#
_symmetry.space_group_name_H-M   'P 1'
#
loop_
_entity.id
_entity.type
_entity.pdbx_description
1 polymer ?
#
loop_
_entity_poly.entity_id
_entity_poly.type
_entity_poly.pdbx_seq_one_letter_code
_entity_poly.pdbx_strand_id
1 'polypeptide(L)'
;MADKAENAKAFGILLAQAWENTPSFICSNDDYIYCLFPSDDTKTKWIEASLTFPDASLDKKEIDSNKAIALLIEELKVIPTYGADSIVTTKAQLDEVSSRLGTLT
;
A
#
# COMPACT_ATOMS: atom_id res chain seq x y z
N MET A 1 9.06 20.89 -1.00
CA MET A 1 8.05 20.04 -1.63
C MET A 1 8.74 18.71 -1.86
N ALA A 2 8.22 17.61 -1.28
CA ALA A 2 8.76 16.30 -1.62
C ALA A 2 8.59 16.10 -3.13
N ASP A 3 9.63 15.63 -3.80
CA ASP A 3 9.58 15.40 -5.23
C ASP A 3 8.59 14.26 -5.50
N LYS A 4 7.59 14.50 -6.35
CA LYS A 4 6.53 13.50 -6.63
C LYS A 4 7.14 12.20 -7.12
N ALA A 5 8.18 12.30 -7.93
CA ALA A 5 8.94 11.16 -8.43
C ALA A 5 9.69 10.42 -7.31
N GLU A 6 10.20 11.14 -6.30
CA GLU A 6 10.87 10.54 -5.14
C GLU A 6 9.88 9.77 -4.28
N ASN A 7 8.71 10.35 -3.99
CA ASN A 7 7.66 9.69 -3.22
C ASN A 7 7.10 8.45 -3.96
N ALA A 8 6.88 8.56 -5.27
CA ALA A 8 6.43 7.43 -6.08
C ALA A 8 7.45 6.30 -6.08
N LYS A 9 8.74 6.62 -6.20
CA LYS A 9 9.83 5.64 -6.12
C LYS A 9 9.93 5.01 -4.73
N ALA A 10 9.81 5.81 -3.67
CA ALA A 10 9.84 5.33 -2.29
C ALA A 10 8.66 4.39 -2.02
N PHE A 11 7.44 4.74 -2.48
CA PHE A 11 6.28 3.86 -2.36
C PHE A 11 6.44 2.60 -3.21
N GLY A 12 7.01 2.68 -4.41
CA GLY A 12 7.28 1.51 -5.25
C GLY A 12 8.15 0.45 -4.56
N ILE A 13 9.13 0.89 -3.75
CA ILE A 13 9.93 -0.02 -2.91
C ILE A 13 9.06 -0.67 -1.81
N LEU A 14 8.18 0.09 -1.15
CA LEU A 14 7.26 -0.43 -0.14
C LEU A 14 6.27 -1.43 -0.74
N LEU A 15 5.77 -1.16 -1.94
CA LEU A 15 4.86 -2.05 -2.65
C LEU A 15 5.52 -3.40 -2.99
N ALA A 16 6.78 -3.36 -3.44
CA ALA A 16 7.56 -4.58 -3.66
C ALA A 16 7.79 -5.34 -2.35
N GLN A 17 8.11 -4.63 -1.26
CA GLN A 17 8.25 -5.26 0.07
C GLN A 17 6.94 -5.89 0.55
N ALA A 18 5.80 -5.23 0.35
CA ALA A 18 4.50 -5.75 0.71
C ALA A 18 4.20 -7.05 -0.06
N TRP A 19 4.54 -7.12 -1.35
CA TRP A 19 4.35 -8.33 -2.14
C TRP A 19 5.18 -9.53 -1.64
N GLU A 20 6.43 -9.29 -1.23
CA GLU A 20 7.34 -10.35 -0.76
C GLU A 20 7.06 -10.77 0.71
N ASN A 21 6.55 -9.87 1.55
CA ASN A 21 6.33 -10.13 2.98
C ASN A 21 4.90 -10.57 3.28
N THR A 22 4.68 -11.88 3.38
CA THR A 22 3.37 -12.47 3.70
C THR A 22 3.18 -12.69 5.22
N PRO A 23 1.99 -12.40 5.79
CA PRO A 23 0.79 -11.88 5.14
C PRO A 23 0.88 -10.38 4.85
N SER A 24 0.40 -9.96 3.68
CA SER A 24 0.25 -8.56 3.32
C SER A 24 -1.14 -8.26 2.78
N PHE A 25 -1.49 -6.99 2.81
CA PHE A 25 -2.67 -6.45 2.17
C PHE A 25 -2.27 -5.27 1.31
N ILE A 26 -2.67 -5.29 0.06
CA ILE A 26 -2.42 -4.22 -0.90
C ILE A 26 -3.76 -3.89 -1.54
N CYS A 27 -4.16 -2.63 -1.50
CA CYS A 27 -5.31 -2.13 -2.23
C CYS A 27 -4.94 -0.89 -3.03
N SER A 28 -5.57 -0.72 -4.18
CA SER A 28 -5.40 0.44 -5.04
C SER A 28 -6.70 0.76 -5.76
N ASN A 29 -7.05 2.03 -5.77
CA ASN A 29 -8.13 2.59 -6.57
C ASN A 29 -7.59 3.81 -7.35
N ASP A 30 -8.46 4.59 -7.97
CA ASP A 30 -8.06 5.77 -8.76
C ASP A 30 -7.40 6.88 -7.92
N ASP A 31 -7.76 6.99 -6.64
CA ASP A 31 -7.36 8.08 -5.76
C ASP A 31 -6.07 7.79 -4.97
N TYR A 32 -5.89 6.54 -4.53
CA TYR A 32 -4.74 6.14 -3.72
C TYR A 32 -4.35 4.68 -3.87
N ILE A 33 -3.18 4.37 -3.33
CA ILE A 33 -2.66 3.04 -3.11
C ILE A 33 -2.27 2.88 -1.64
N TYR A 34 -2.53 1.71 -1.09
CA TYR A 34 -2.24 1.37 0.28
C TYR A 34 -1.62 -0.01 0.37
N CYS A 35 -0.63 -0.16 1.26
CA CYS A 35 -0.06 -1.45 1.60
C CYS A 35 0.15 -1.58 3.12
N LEU A 36 -0.10 -2.78 3.61
CA LEU A 36 0.10 -3.19 5.00
C LEU A 36 0.81 -4.54 5.03
N PHE A 37 1.97 -4.61 5.67
CA PHE A 37 2.79 -5.83 5.72
C PHE A 37 3.69 -5.86 6.97
N PRO A 38 4.11 -7.04 7.45
CA PRO A 38 5.01 -7.16 8.58
C PRO A 38 6.41 -6.65 8.23
N SER A 39 7.07 -5.93 9.14
CA SER A 39 8.48 -5.52 9.00
C SER A 39 9.46 -6.46 9.67
N ASP A 40 8.96 -7.46 10.40
CA ASP A 40 9.74 -8.44 11.13
C ASP A 40 9.19 -9.86 10.96
N ASP A 41 10.07 -10.86 11.08
CA ASP A 41 9.70 -12.28 10.95
C ASP A 41 8.70 -12.72 12.04
N THR A 42 8.75 -12.07 13.21
CA THR A 42 7.84 -12.36 14.33
C THR A 42 6.49 -11.68 14.20
N LYS A 43 6.28 -10.85 13.16
CA LYS A 43 5.03 -10.13 12.83
C LYS A 43 4.51 -9.26 13.99
N THR A 44 5.42 -8.76 14.81
CA THR A 44 5.12 -7.88 15.94
C THR A 44 5.02 -6.42 15.50
N LYS A 45 5.71 -6.08 14.41
CA LYS A 45 5.78 -4.76 13.79
C LYS A 45 5.31 -4.84 12.35
N TRP A 46 4.60 -3.80 11.95
CA TRP A 46 3.97 -3.72 10.64
C TRP A 46 4.26 -2.36 10.05
N ILE A 47 4.49 -2.33 8.74
CA ILE A 47 4.50 -1.09 7.97
C ILE A 47 3.12 -0.91 7.40
N GLU A 48 2.53 0.24 7.71
CA GLU A 48 1.41 0.78 6.97
C GLU A 48 1.93 1.94 6.13
N ALA A 49 1.56 1.94 4.85
CA ALA A 49 1.89 3.03 3.96
C ALA A 49 0.78 3.27 2.96
N SER A 50 0.60 4.54 2.59
CA SER A 50 -0.30 4.94 1.52
C SER A 50 0.32 6.03 0.66
N LEU A 51 -0.04 6.05 -0.61
CA LEU A 51 0.26 7.15 -1.52
C LEU A 51 -1.02 7.62 -2.22
N THR A 52 -1.29 8.92 -2.19
CA THR A 52 -2.39 9.55 -2.94
C THR A 52 -1.89 9.99 -4.32
N PHE A 53 -2.56 9.57 -5.38
CA PHE A 53 -2.14 9.87 -6.75
C PHE A 53 -2.20 11.37 -7.12
N PRO A 54 -3.18 12.18 -6.68
CA PRO A 54 -3.28 13.59 -7.09
C PRO A 54 -2.07 14.46 -6.70
N ASP A 55 -1.56 14.28 -5.49
CA ASP A 55 -0.48 15.09 -4.91
C ASP A 55 0.82 14.31 -4.67
N ALA A 56 0.82 12.98 -4.91
CA ALA A 56 1.90 12.06 -4.58
C ALA A 56 2.32 12.16 -3.11
N SER A 57 1.37 12.41 -2.20
CA SER A 57 1.64 12.45 -0.76
C SER A 57 1.85 11.03 -0.25
N LEU A 58 3.03 10.79 0.32
CA LEU A 58 3.42 9.52 0.92
C LEU A 58 3.23 9.59 2.44
N ASP A 59 2.36 8.74 2.98
CA ASP A 59 2.28 8.45 4.41
C ASP A 59 2.88 7.07 4.66
N LYS A 60 3.74 6.96 5.68
CA LYS A 60 4.34 5.70 6.11
C LYS A 60 4.49 5.72 7.62
N LYS A 61 4.02 4.67 8.28
CA LYS A 61 4.21 4.46 9.72
C LYS A 61 4.52 3.01 10.05
N GLU A 62 5.32 2.84 11.10
CA GLU A 62 5.50 1.55 11.76
C GLU A 62 4.52 1.45 12.93
N ILE A 63 3.78 0.35 13.00
CA ILE A 63 2.73 0.09 13.97
C ILE A 63 2.86 -1.31 14.56
N ASP A 64 2.20 -1.55 15.70
CA ASP A 64 2.09 -2.89 16.27
C ASP A 64 1.03 -3.74 15.56
N SER A 65 1.09 -5.05 15.80
CA SER A 65 0.18 -6.03 15.20
C SER A 65 -1.30 -5.81 15.51
N ASN A 66 -1.66 -5.34 16.72
CA ASN A 66 -3.06 -5.06 17.06
C ASN A 66 -3.58 -3.87 16.25
N LYS A 67 -2.76 -2.83 16.11
CA LYS A 67 -3.10 -1.67 15.29
C LYS A 67 -3.17 -2.02 13.80
N ALA A 68 -2.29 -2.90 13.31
CA ALA A 68 -2.33 -3.41 11.93
C ALA A 68 -3.65 -4.13 11.63
N ILE A 69 -4.11 -5.03 12.51
CA ILE A 69 -5.40 -5.71 12.37
C ILE A 69 -6.55 -4.69 12.34
N ALA A 70 -6.53 -3.70 13.23
CA ALA A 70 -7.57 -2.67 13.26
C ALA A 70 -7.62 -1.87 11.94
N LEU A 71 -6.46 -1.47 11.39
CA LEU A 71 -6.41 -0.76 10.11
C LEU A 71 -6.86 -1.61 8.93
N LEU A 72 -6.46 -2.88 8.88
CA LEU A 72 -6.95 -3.82 7.87
C LEU A 72 -8.48 -3.90 7.90
N ILE A 73 -9.08 -3.98 9.09
CA ILE A 73 -10.54 -4.00 9.23
C ILE A 73 -11.16 -2.70 8.72
N GLU A 74 -10.58 -1.53 9.00
CA GLU A 74 -11.07 -0.26 8.47
C GLU A 74 -11.00 -0.21 6.93
N GLU A 75 -9.91 -0.67 6.32
CA GLU A 75 -9.80 -0.77 4.86
C GLU A 75 -10.82 -1.76 4.27
N LEU A 76 -11.04 -2.92 4.91
CA LEU A 76 -12.03 -3.89 4.45
C LEU A 76 -13.47 -3.37 4.49
N LYS A 77 -13.79 -2.42 5.39
CA LYS A 77 -15.13 -1.81 5.45
C LYS A 77 -15.43 -0.92 4.24
N VAL A 78 -14.40 -0.36 3.60
CA VAL A 78 -14.56 0.52 2.43
C VAL A 78 -14.49 -0.22 1.09
N ILE A 79 -14.06 -1.49 1.09
CA ILE A 79 -14.07 -2.36 -0.11
C ILE A 79 -15.43 -2.44 -0.82
N PRO A 80 -16.61 -2.51 -0.13
CA PRO A 80 -17.90 -2.46 -0.82
C PRO A 80 -18.11 -1.20 -1.66
N THR A 81 -17.44 -0.09 -1.33
CA THR A 81 -17.47 1.16 -2.08
C THR A 81 -16.47 1.15 -3.23
N TYR A 82 -15.27 0.60 -3.02
CA TYR A 82 -14.18 0.58 -4.02
C TYR A 82 -14.26 -0.58 -5.02
N GLY A 83 -15.00 -1.64 -4.68
CA GLY A 83 -15.04 -2.89 -5.43
C GLY A 83 -13.91 -3.83 -5.04
N ALA A 84 -14.17 -5.14 -5.12
CA ALA A 84 -13.20 -6.18 -4.78
C ALA A 84 -11.96 -6.17 -5.70
N ASP A 85 -12.11 -5.65 -6.92
CA ASP A 85 -11.03 -5.53 -7.89
C ASP A 85 -9.92 -4.54 -7.46
N SER A 86 -10.20 -3.70 -6.46
CA SER A 86 -9.21 -2.82 -5.84
C SER A 86 -8.17 -3.58 -5.01
N ILE A 87 -8.42 -4.84 -4.64
CA ILE A 87 -7.47 -5.67 -3.89
C ILE A 87 -6.49 -6.33 -4.85
N VAL A 88 -5.20 -6.09 -4.62
CA VAL A 88 -4.14 -6.70 -5.41
C VAL A 88 -3.89 -8.11 -4.88
N THR A 89 -4.26 -9.12 -5.67
CA THR A 89 -4.13 -10.54 -5.32
C THR A 89 -3.25 -11.31 -6.31
N THR A 90 -2.89 -10.69 -7.43
CA THR A 90 -2.08 -11.30 -8.49
C THR A 90 -0.90 -10.43 -8.88
N LYS A 91 0.16 -11.05 -9.40
CA LYS A 91 1.34 -10.34 -9.90
C LYS A 91 1.00 -9.37 -11.04
N ALA A 92 0.05 -9.73 -11.91
CA ALA A 92 -0.41 -8.85 -12.98
C ALA A 92 -1.03 -7.54 -12.43
N GLN A 93 -1.88 -7.63 -11.41
CA GLN A 93 -2.44 -6.45 -10.74
C GLN A 93 -1.35 -5.60 -10.07
N LEU A 94 -0.35 -6.26 -9.44
CA LEU A 94 0.78 -5.55 -8.84
C LEU A 94 1.58 -4.75 -9.88
N ASP A 95 1.84 -5.34 -11.05
CA ASP A 95 2.60 -4.70 -12.13
C ASP A 95 1.81 -3.53 -12.75
N GLU A 96 0.49 -3.68 -12.90
CA GLU A 96 -0.41 -2.59 -13.31
C GLU A 96 -0.36 -1.42 -12.32
N VAL A 97 -0.54 -1.71 -11.04
CA VAL A 97 -0.51 -0.73 -9.96
C VAL A 97 0.87 -0.04 -9.86
N SER A 98 1.96 -0.80 -10.02
CA SER A 98 3.31 -0.25 -10.06
C SER A 98 3.54 0.65 -11.28
N SER A 99 2.94 0.33 -12.42
CA SER A 99 3.03 1.16 -13.63
C SER A 99 2.36 2.52 -13.44
N ARG A 100 1.27 2.57 -12.66
CA ARG A 100 0.59 3.83 -12.30
C ARG A 100 1.50 4.75 -11.49
N LEU A 101 2.30 4.22 -10.56
CA LEU A 101 3.31 5.01 -9.84
C LEU A 101 4.34 5.66 -10.79
N GLY A 102 4.70 4.98 -11.89
CA GLY A 102 5.60 5.51 -12.90
C GLY A 102 5.08 6.72 -13.68
N THR A 103 3.78 7.03 -13.55
CA THR A 103 3.16 8.22 -14.16
C THR A 103 3.30 9.48 -13.29
N LEU A 104 3.71 9.32 -12.03
CA LEU A 104 3.97 10.42 -11.10
C LEU A 104 5.40 10.94 -11.33
N THR A 105 5.57 11.76 -12.36
CA THR A 105 6.82 12.48 -12.68
C THR A 105 6.88 13.86 -12.08
#